data_AF-A0A7R6WAD8-F1
#
_entry.id   AF-A0A7R6WAD8-F1
#
_cell.length_a   1.000
_cell.length_b   1.000
_cell.length_c   1.000
_cell.angle_alpha   90.00
_cell.angle_beta   90.00
_cell.angle_gamma   90.00
#
_symmetry.space_group_name_H-M   'P 1'
#
loop_
_entity.id
_entity.type
_entity.pdbx_description
1 polymer ?
#
loop_
_entity_poly.entity_id
_entity_poly.type
_entity_poly.pdbx_seq_one_letter_code
_entity_poly.pdbx_strand_id
1 'polypeptide(L)'
;MWFGRKKFVIKCMSCLLMVLFFLINVTGCTKIQSQAPVQPKQRDLINGSYYKIKKGDTLYSVGFRSGHGYKRLASWNKISPPYNIYIGQKLRLFKKKSTKRSKRNKKSSAISVNNKKVLKLNWRWPVRGKILRGFYLTGKKGIDISGHVGQNIKATEAGVVVYSGSGLVGYGKLLIIKHNYLYLSAYAHNRRLLVKEGQKVKAGQHIAEMGVGANAEPSLHFEIRKNGTPVNPVVYLSK
;
A
#
# COMPACT_ATOMS: atom_id res chain seq x y z
N MET A 1 36.44 76.43 -48.67
CA MET A 1 35.00 76.15 -48.83
C MET A 1 34.61 74.95 -48.00
N TRP A 2 33.65 75.19 -47.10
CA TRP A 2 33.09 74.31 -46.08
C TRP A 2 32.08 73.33 -46.69
N PHE A 3 32.05 72.08 -46.19
CA PHE A 3 30.88 71.24 -45.84
C PHE A 3 31.15 69.75 -46.14
N GLY A 4 31.44 68.97 -45.10
CA GLY A 4 31.62 67.52 -45.27
C GLY A 4 31.80 66.71 -44.00
N ARG A 5 31.21 67.12 -42.86
CA ARG A 5 31.29 66.37 -41.59
C ARG A 5 30.00 66.43 -40.79
N LYS A 6 28.85 65.97 -41.32
CA LYS A 6 27.61 65.85 -40.51
C LYS A 6 26.70 64.64 -40.81
N LYS A 7 27.13 63.63 -41.58
CA LYS A 7 26.24 62.49 -41.91
C LYS A 7 26.63 61.12 -41.32
N PHE A 8 27.77 60.99 -40.64
CA PHE A 8 28.21 59.68 -40.12
C PHE A 8 27.87 59.41 -38.64
N VAL A 9 27.52 60.45 -37.86
CA VAL A 9 27.29 60.29 -36.40
C VAL A 9 25.86 59.86 -36.06
N ILE A 10 24.88 60.13 -36.92
CA ILE A 10 23.45 59.92 -36.60
C ILE A 10 22.98 58.48 -36.86
N LYS A 11 23.67 57.72 -37.74
CA LYS A 11 23.27 56.34 -38.06
C LYS A 11 23.75 55.29 -37.04
N CYS A 12 24.81 55.58 -36.28
CA CYS A 12 25.28 54.72 -35.19
C CYS A 12 24.50 54.91 -33.88
N MET A 13 23.97 56.10 -33.63
CA MET A 13 23.27 56.39 -32.37
C MET A 13 21.84 55.83 -32.33
N SER A 14 21.21 55.60 -33.50
CA SER A 14 19.87 55.01 -33.59
C SER A 14 19.88 53.48 -33.49
N CYS A 15 20.98 52.82 -33.84
CA CYS A 15 21.12 51.36 -33.69
C CYS A 15 21.51 50.98 -32.25
N LEU A 16 22.34 51.79 -31.57
CA LEU A 16 22.72 51.53 -30.19
C LEU A 16 21.56 51.75 -29.18
N LEU A 17 20.64 52.68 -29.48
CA LEU A 17 19.44 52.92 -28.66
C LEU A 17 18.30 51.91 -28.90
N MET A 18 18.25 51.23 -30.06
CA MET A 18 17.30 50.14 -30.28
C MET A 18 17.76 48.80 -29.69
N VAL A 19 19.06 48.57 -29.55
CA VAL A 19 19.59 47.35 -28.90
C VAL A 19 19.53 47.45 -27.37
N LEU A 20 19.63 48.66 -26.79
CA LEU A 20 19.43 48.84 -25.34
C LEU A 20 17.96 48.82 -24.88
N PHE A 21 16.98 49.01 -25.78
CA PHE A 21 15.56 48.95 -25.40
C PHE A 21 14.99 47.51 -25.40
N PHE A 22 15.69 46.56 -26.01
CA PHE A 22 15.31 45.13 -25.99
C PHE A 22 15.94 44.32 -24.84
N LEU A 23 16.85 44.92 -24.06
CA LEU A 23 17.54 44.25 -22.94
C LEU A 23 16.97 44.59 -21.54
N ILE A 24 15.90 45.39 -21.44
CA ILE A 24 15.35 45.83 -20.13
C ILE A 24 13.93 45.30 -19.87
N ASN A 25 13.35 44.50 -20.78
CA ASN A 25 12.00 43.92 -20.59
C ASN A 25 11.97 42.39 -20.48
N VAL A 26 13.01 41.78 -19.90
CA VAL A 26 12.95 40.38 -19.46
C VAL A 26 13.31 40.28 -17.98
N THR A 27 12.58 41.01 -17.14
CA THR A 27 12.32 40.56 -15.77
C THR A 27 11.27 39.45 -15.84
N GLY A 28 11.70 38.30 -16.34
CA GLY A 28 10.99 37.05 -16.16
C GLY A 28 10.98 36.75 -14.67
N CYS A 29 9.84 36.98 -14.02
CA CYS A 29 9.62 36.50 -12.66
C CYS A 29 9.63 34.97 -12.76
N THR A 30 10.76 34.33 -12.44
CA THR A 30 10.76 32.90 -12.16
C THR A 30 9.98 32.73 -10.88
N LYS A 31 8.65 32.63 -11.00
CA LYS A 31 7.88 31.82 -10.07
C LYS A 31 8.44 30.42 -10.25
N ILE A 32 9.47 30.11 -9.48
CA ILE A 32 9.68 28.75 -8.99
C ILE A 32 8.31 28.40 -8.46
N GLN A 33 7.56 27.64 -9.25
CA GLN A 33 6.38 26.96 -8.78
C GLN A 33 6.93 25.91 -7.82
N SER A 34 7.31 26.41 -6.64
CA SER A 34 7.46 25.62 -5.44
C SER A 34 6.19 24.81 -5.42
N GLN A 35 6.40 23.51 -5.59
CA GLN A 35 5.34 22.52 -5.59
C GLN A 35 4.33 22.96 -4.54
N ALA A 36 3.07 23.13 -4.95
CA ALA A 36 1.99 23.42 -4.00
C ALA A 36 2.27 22.53 -2.79
N PRO A 37 2.27 23.05 -1.56
CA PRO A 37 2.58 22.24 -0.40
C PRO A 37 1.60 21.09 -0.45
N VAL A 38 2.06 19.94 -0.95
CA VAL A 38 1.24 18.74 -0.99
C VAL A 38 1.29 18.36 0.45
N GLN A 39 0.38 18.95 1.23
CA GLN A 39 0.14 18.53 2.58
C GLN A 39 0.04 17.02 2.45
N PRO A 40 0.96 16.26 3.07
CA PRO A 40 0.99 14.82 2.89
C PRO A 40 -0.41 14.38 3.26
N LYS A 41 -1.18 13.91 2.26
CA LYS A 41 -2.61 13.60 2.39
C LYS A 41 -2.76 12.93 3.73
N GLN A 42 -3.34 13.68 4.66
CA GLN A 42 -3.30 13.42 6.09
C GLN A 42 -3.39 11.92 6.30
N ARG A 43 -2.37 11.33 6.93
CA ARG A 43 -2.31 9.88 7.18
C ARG A 43 -3.71 9.47 7.63
N ASP A 44 -4.49 8.81 6.77
CA ASP A 44 -5.81 8.24 7.10
C ASP A 44 -5.55 7.04 8.04
N LEU A 45 -4.86 7.31 9.15
CA LEU A 45 -4.85 6.52 10.36
C LEU A 45 -6.32 6.41 10.71
N ILE A 46 -6.80 5.17 10.71
CA ILE A 46 -8.18 4.91 11.09
C ILE A 46 -8.27 5.21 12.59
N ASN A 47 -8.58 6.46 12.91
CA ASN A 47 -8.64 6.99 14.26
C ASN A 47 -10.11 7.14 14.66
N GLY A 48 -10.51 6.42 15.70
CA GLY A 48 -11.86 6.51 16.27
C GLY A 48 -12.50 5.15 16.53
N SER A 49 -13.66 5.16 17.18
CA SER A 49 -14.41 3.93 17.51
C SER A 49 -15.09 3.28 16.29
N TYR A 50 -15.25 4.05 15.20
CA TYR A 50 -15.98 3.66 14.00
C TYR A 50 -15.24 4.15 12.74
N TYR A 51 -15.48 3.46 11.62
CA TYR A 51 -15.05 3.84 10.28
C TYR A 51 -16.22 3.80 9.31
N LYS A 52 -16.34 4.78 8.40
CA LYS A 52 -17.34 4.78 7.34
C LYS A 52 -16.73 4.14 6.09
N ILE A 53 -17.32 3.04 5.62
CA ILE A 53 -16.86 2.32 4.43
C ILE A 53 -16.86 3.23 3.21
N LYS A 54 -15.74 3.27 2.48
CA LYS A 54 -15.57 4.02 1.24
C LYS A 54 -15.61 3.06 0.04
N LYS A 55 -15.77 3.62 -1.16
CA LYS A 55 -15.69 2.85 -2.41
C LYS A 55 -14.33 2.13 -2.50
N GLY A 56 -14.36 0.82 -2.75
CA GLY A 56 -13.15 -0.01 -2.87
C GLY A 56 -12.63 -0.59 -1.55
N ASP A 57 -13.31 -0.34 -0.43
CA ASP A 57 -13.01 -1.03 0.82
C ASP A 57 -13.56 -2.45 0.82
N THR A 58 -12.80 -3.35 1.42
CA THR A 58 -13.22 -4.70 1.79
C THR A 58 -13.09 -4.86 3.30
N LEU A 59 -13.83 -5.79 3.91
CA LEU A 59 -13.66 -6.05 5.35
C LEU A 59 -12.21 -6.49 5.67
N TYR A 60 -11.54 -7.09 4.70
CA TYR A 60 -10.13 -7.46 4.76
C TYR A 60 -9.22 -6.23 4.75
N SER A 61 -9.41 -5.27 3.84
CA SER A 61 -8.58 -4.05 3.78
C SER A 61 -8.75 -3.19 5.04
N VAL A 62 -9.99 -3.04 5.54
CA VAL A 62 -10.26 -2.26 6.75
C VAL A 62 -9.68 -2.94 7.99
N GLY A 63 -9.84 -4.27 8.11
CA GLY A 63 -9.17 -5.05 9.15
C GLY A 63 -7.66 -4.87 9.12
N PHE A 64 -7.06 -5.12 7.97
CA PHE A 64 -5.62 -5.00 7.74
C PHE A 64 -5.08 -3.62 8.14
N ARG A 65 -5.73 -2.53 7.71
CA ARG A 65 -5.37 -1.15 8.04
C ARG A 65 -5.52 -0.83 9.52
N SER A 66 -6.62 -1.27 10.14
CA SER A 66 -6.89 -1.02 11.56
C SER A 66 -6.02 -1.88 12.50
N GLY A 67 -5.21 -2.79 11.95
CA GLY A 67 -4.42 -3.74 12.73
C GLY A 67 -5.24 -4.88 13.34
N HIS A 68 -6.54 -4.98 13.00
CA HIS A 68 -7.43 -6.03 13.48
C HIS A 68 -7.63 -7.10 12.41
N GLY A 69 -7.70 -8.37 12.82
CA GLY A 69 -8.15 -9.41 11.90
C GLY A 69 -9.58 -9.14 11.40
N TYR A 70 -9.81 -9.30 10.10
CA TYR A 70 -11.13 -9.12 9.48
C TYR A 70 -12.24 -9.90 10.21
N LYS A 71 -11.93 -11.10 10.75
CA LYS A 71 -12.88 -11.91 11.52
C LYS A 71 -13.30 -11.25 12.83
N ARG A 72 -12.33 -10.70 13.56
CA ARG A 72 -12.59 -10.00 14.83
C ARG A 72 -13.45 -8.79 14.54
N LEU A 73 -13.10 -8.06 13.48
CA LEU A 73 -13.86 -6.92 13.01
C LEU A 73 -15.29 -7.31 12.59
N ALA A 74 -15.45 -8.41 11.84
CA ALA A 74 -16.74 -8.99 11.47
C ALA A 74 -17.59 -9.29 12.71
N SER A 75 -16.99 -9.93 13.73
CA SER A 75 -17.69 -10.30 14.97
C SER A 75 -18.20 -9.09 15.74
N TRP A 76 -17.45 -7.98 15.77
CA TRP A 76 -17.86 -6.75 16.45
C TRP A 76 -18.98 -6.00 15.76
N ASN A 77 -19.20 -6.32 14.48
CA ASN A 77 -20.20 -5.71 13.60
C ASN A 77 -21.30 -6.69 13.20
N LYS A 78 -21.31 -7.91 13.74
CA LYS A 78 -22.27 -8.98 13.40
C LYS A 78 -22.33 -9.28 11.90
N ILE A 79 -21.19 -9.25 11.21
CA ILE A 79 -21.08 -9.55 9.79
C ILE A 79 -20.70 -11.02 9.61
N SER A 80 -21.55 -11.78 8.90
CA SER A 80 -21.31 -13.18 8.55
C SER A 80 -20.70 -13.33 7.15
N PRO A 81 -20.04 -14.47 6.84
CA PRO A 81 -19.69 -14.83 5.46
C PRO A 81 -20.93 -14.69 4.55
N PRO A 82 -20.80 -14.18 3.31
CA PRO A 82 -19.55 -13.88 2.56
C PRO A 82 -18.82 -12.56 2.93
N TYR A 83 -19.14 -11.93 4.06
CA TYR A 83 -18.53 -10.71 4.59
C TYR A 83 -18.82 -9.44 3.78
N ASN A 84 -20.02 -9.35 3.25
CA ASN A 84 -20.48 -8.20 2.48
C ASN A 84 -20.54 -6.95 3.36
N ILE A 85 -20.01 -5.85 2.84
CA ILE A 85 -20.07 -4.51 3.43
C ILE A 85 -20.49 -3.52 2.35
N TYR A 86 -21.17 -2.46 2.77
CA TYR A 86 -21.74 -1.47 1.84
C TYR A 86 -21.08 -0.11 2.00
N ILE A 87 -20.97 0.61 0.89
CA ILE A 87 -20.46 1.99 0.90
C ILE A 87 -21.31 2.83 1.84
N GLY A 88 -20.65 3.62 2.70
CA GLY A 88 -21.31 4.46 3.70
C GLY A 88 -21.70 3.75 4.99
N GLN A 89 -21.62 2.42 5.07
CA GLN A 89 -21.85 1.65 6.29
C GLN A 89 -20.85 2.08 7.39
N LYS A 90 -21.33 2.27 8.62
CA LYS A 90 -20.46 2.51 9.78
C LYS A 90 -20.01 1.18 10.38
N LEU A 91 -18.69 0.99 10.46
CA LEU A 91 -18.04 -0.20 10.98
C LEU A 91 -17.32 0.10 12.31
N ARG A 92 -17.68 -0.61 13.37
CA ARG A 92 -17.04 -0.56 14.70
C ARG A 92 -15.65 -1.15 14.63
N LEU A 93 -14.66 -0.45 15.14
CA LEU A 93 -13.26 -0.88 15.10
C LEU A 93 -12.76 -1.48 16.41
N PHE A 94 -13.56 -1.43 17.47
CA PHE A 94 -13.21 -1.98 18.78
C PHE A 94 -14.40 -2.69 19.42
N LYS A 95 -14.14 -3.69 20.27
CA LYS A 95 -15.18 -4.38 21.05
C LYS A 95 -15.87 -3.37 21.98
N LYS A 96 -17.20 -3.36 22.03
CA LYS A 96 -17.93 -2.59 23.05
C LYS A 96 -17.53 -3.17 24.40
N LYS A 97 -16.99 -2.35 25.31
CA LYS A 97 -16.82 -2.77 26.71
C LYS A 97 -18.22 -3.08 27.24
N SER A 98 -18.53 -4.36 27.42
CA SER A 98 -19.76 -4.79 28.06
C SER A 98 -19.60 -4.63 29.56
N THR A 99 -20.34 -3.72 30.18
CA THR A 99 -20.54 -3.70 31.63
C THR A 99 -21.29 -4.98 32.03
N LYS A 100 -20.59 -5.83 32.79
CA LYS A 100 -21.00 -7.03 33.59
C LYS A 100 -22.10 -7.97 33.05
N ARG A 101 -21.78 -9.27 32.96
CA ARG A 101 -22.09 -10.35 33.95
C ARG A 101 -21.70 -11.69 33.33
N SER A 102 -20.88 -12.46 34.05
CA SER A 102 -20.54 -13.84 33.71
C SER A 102 -21.80 -14.68 33.56
N LYS A 103 -22.05 -15.22 32.36
CA LYS A 103 -22.88 -16.42 32.17
C LYS A 103 -22.30 -17.32 31.07
N ARG A 104 -21.62 -18.36 31.56
CA ARG A 104 -21.71 -19.78 31.21
C ARG A 104 -21.32 -20.24 29.79
N ASN A 105 -20.23 -21.01 29.78
CA ASN A 105 -19.86 -22.14 28.92
C ASN A 105 -20.58 -22.25 27.57
N LYS A 106 -19.99 -21.66 26.52
CA LYS A 106 -20.06 -22.28 25.20
C LYS A 106 -18.89 -23.24 25.08
N LYS A 107 -19.22 -24.54 25.14
CA LYS A 107 -18.39 -25.63 24.62
C LYS A 107 -17.78 -25.15 23.31
N SER A 108 -16.49 -24.86 23.34
CA SER A 108 -15.68 -24.79 22.13
C SER A 108 -15.81 -26.14 21.47
N SER A 109 -16.58 -26.21 20.38
CA SER A 109 -16.46 -27.30 19.44
C SER A 109 -15.01 -27.23 18.92
N ALA A 110 -14.13 -27.96 19.61
CA ALA A 110 -12.78 -28.22 19.15
C ALA A 110 -12.95 -28.82 17.76
N ILE A 111 -12.53 -28.05 16.76
CA ILE A 111 -12.44 -28.53 15.39
C ILE A 111 -11.61 -29.82 15.46
N SER A 112 -12.24 -30.94 15.13
CA SER A 112 -11.69 -32.27 15.35
C SER A 112 -10.36 -32.45 14.61
N VAL A 113 -9.55 -33.33 15.18
CA VAL A 113 -8.10 -33.49 15.01
C VAL A 113 -7.63 -33.81 13.57
N ASN A 114 -8.53 -33.91 12.59
CA ASN A 114 -8.16 -34.09 11.17
C ASN A 114 -7.74 -32.78 10.45
N ASN A 115 -7.87 -31.62 11.10
CA ASN A 115 -7.62 -30.32 10.47
C ASN A 115 -6.15 -29.86 10.50
N LYS A 116 -5.24 -30.54 11.23
CA LYS A 116 -3.80 -30.17 11.29
C LYS A 116 -3.13 -30.23 9.91
N LYS A 117 -3.51 -31.17 9.05
CA LYS A 117 -2.98 -31.31 7.68
C LYS A 117 -3.52 -30.23 6.74
N VAL A 118 -4.82 -29.89 6.84
CA VAL A 118 -5.48 -28.80 6.09
C VAL A 118 -4.96 -27.42 6.51
N LEU A 119 -4.47 -27.31 7.74
CA LEU A 119 -3.88 -26.09 8.29
C LEU A 119 -2.41 -25.91 7.95
N LYS A 120 -1.72 -26.99 7.57
CA LYS A 120 -0.30 -26.95 7.22
C LYS A 120 -0.16 -26.39 5.82
N LEU A 121 0.54 -25.27 5.72
CA LEU A 121 0.85 -24.59 4.48
C LEU A 121 2.33 -24.82 4.15
N ASN A 122 2.64 -24.98 2.87
CA ASN A 122 3.98 -25.19 2.33
C ASN A 122 4.46 -23.90 1.67
N TRP A 123 4.70 -22.91 2.52
CA TRP A 123 5.13 -21.58 2.10
C TRP A 123 6.45 -21.63 1.34
N ARG A 124 6.54 -20.80 0.30
CA ARG A 124 7.76 -20.56 -0.48
C ARG A 124 8.08 -19.08 -0.53
N TRP A 125 9.34 -18.74 -0.77
CA TRP A 125 9.74 -17.36 -1.01
C TRP A 125 8.97 -16.73 -2.18
N PRO A 126 8.43 -15.50 -2.02
CA PRO A 126 7.68 -14.82 -3.09
C PRO A 126 8.59 -14.32 -4.22
N VAL A 127 9.84 -14.01 -3.89
CA VAL A 127 10.93 -13.61 -4.78
C VAL A 127 12.24 -14.10 -4.19
N ARG A 128 13.27 -14.24 -5.03
CA ARG A 128 14.65 -14.48 -4.57
C ARG A 128 15.35 -13.13 -4.41
N GLY A 129 15.89 -12.86 -3.23
CA GLY A 129 16.57 -11.61 -2.90
C GLY A 129 17.04 -11.56 -1.44
N LYS A 130 17.88 -10.59 -1.12
CA LYS A 130 18.36 -10.33 0.25
C LYS A 130 17.25 -9.67 1.05
N ILE A 131 17.20 -9.94 2.35
CA ILE A 131 16.33 -9.19 3.26
C ILE A 131 17.00 -7.84 3.53
N LEU A 132 16.39 -6.76 3.04
CA LEU A 132 16.86 -5.39 3.28
C LEU A 132 16.39 -4.86 4.63
N ARG A 133 15.20 -5.30 5.06
CA ARG A 133 14.62 -4.93 6.35
C ARG A 133 13.94 -6.13 7.00
N GLY A 134 14.31 -6.40 8.25
CA GLY A 134 13.71 -7.46 9.07
C GLY A 134 12.31 -7.14 9.58
N PHE A 135 11.70 -8.12 10.24
CA PHE A 135 10.39 -7.98 10.86
C PHE A 135 10.48 -7.20 12.18
N TYR A 136 9.62 -6.19 12.33
CA TYR A 136 9.42 -5.45 13.58
C TYR A 136 7.92 -5.34 13.89
N LEU A 137 7.56 -5.37 15.17
CA LEU A 137 6.16 -5.21 15.62
C LEU A 137 5.69 -3.75 15.54
N THR A 138 6.62 -2.81 15.61
CA THR A 138 6.41 -1.37 15.42
C THR A 138 6.62 -1.00 13.95
N GLY A 139 5.84 -0.04 13.44
CA GLY A 139 5.95 0.38 12.04
C GLY A 139 5.35 -0.62 11.03
N LYS A 140 6.06 -0.89 9.93
CA LYS A 140 5.63 -1.82 8.87
C LYS A 140 5.90 -3.27 9.27
N LYS A 141 4.84 -4.08 9.31
CA LYS A 141 4.78 -5.35 10.06
C LYS A 141 5.19 -6.57 9.21
N GLY A 142 6.22 -6.37 8.39
CA GLY A 142 6.69 -7.34 7.40
C GLY A 142 8.20 -7.28 7.21
N ILE A 143 8.69 -7.98 6.20
CA ILE A 143 10.06 -7.93 5.70
C ILE A 143 10.11 -7.20 4.37
N ASP A 144 11.25 -6.60 4.05
CA ASP A 144 11.51 -6.04 2.72
C ASP A 144 12.55 -6.93 2.03
N ILE A 145 12.22 -7.44 0.85
CA ILE A 145 13.06 -8.35 0.07
C ILE A 145 13.54 -7.61 -1.17
N SER A 146 14.86 -7.57 -1.37
CA SER A 146 15.47 -6.91 -2.52
C SER A 146 15.09 -7.58 -3.84
N GLY A 147 15.20 -6.83 -4.92
CA GLY A 147 15.02 -7.37 -6.26
C GLY A 147 15.34 -6.33 -7.32
N HIS A 148 14.65 -6.43 -8.46
CA HIS A 148 14.73 -5.45 -9.53
C HIS A 148 13.32 -5.05 -10.00
N VAL A 149 13.17 -3.83 -10.51
CA VAL A 149 11.87 -3.34 -10.99
C VAL A 149 11.37 -4.27 -12.11
N GLY A 150 10.12 -4.70 -12.00
CA GLY A 150 9.50 -5.64 -12.94
C GLY A 150 9.75 -7.11 -12.65
N GLN A 151 10.54 -7.46 -11.62
CA GLN A 151 10.70 -8.84 -11.21
C GLN A 151 9.35 -9.49 -10.88
N ASN A 152 9.13 -10.70 -11.39
CA ASN A 152 7.92 -11.46 -11.10
C ASN A 152 7.85 -11.82 -9.61
N ILE A 153 6.74 -11.45 -8.98
CA ILE A 153 6.39 -11.82 -7.62
C ILE A 153 5.42 -13.01 -7.67
N LYS A 154 5.74 -14.05 -6.90
CA LYS A 154 5.01 -15.30 -6.84
C LYS A 154 4.14 -15.38 -5.58
N ALA A 155 2.99 -16.04 -5.70
CA ALA A 155 2.20 -16.41 -4.54
C ALA A 155 2.98 -17.38 -3.65
N THR A 156 3.16 -17.04 -2.38
CA THR A 156 3.88 -17.88 -1.42
C THR A 156 3.14 -19.16 -1.08
N GLU A 157 1.82 -19.20 -1.30
CA GLU A 157 0.97 -20.37 -1.11
C GLU A 157 -0.34 -20.19 -1.92
N ALA A 158 -1.06 -21.28 -2.20
CA ALA A 158 -2.37 -21.24 -2.85
C ALA A 158 -3.40 -20.49 -2.00
N GLY A 159 -4.38 -19.85 -2.64
CA GLY A 159 -5.39 -19.09 -1.92
C GLY A 159 -6.36 -18.33 -2.81
N VAL A 160 -7.08 -17.39 -2.21
CA VAL A 160 -8.01 -16.48 -2.88
C VAL A 160 -7.56 -15.04 -2.64
N VAL A 161 -7.51 -14.24 -3.70
CA VAL A 161 -7.23 -12.80 -3.59
C VAL A 161 -8.41 -12.11 -2.90
N VAL A 162 -8.16 -11.46 -1.76
CA VAL A 162 -9.16 -10.75 -0.96
C VAL A 162 -8.99 -9.23 -1.00
N TYR A 163 -7.94 -8.75 -1.66
CA TYR A 163 -7.72 -7.35 -1.99
C TYR A 163 -6.70 -7.24 -3.13
N SER A 164 -6.97 -6.40 -4.13
CA SER A 164 -6.03 -6.06 -5.21
C SER A 164 -6.24 -4.61 -5.62
N GLY A 165 -5.32 -3.70 -5.26
CA GLY A 165 -5.46 -2.28 -5.56
C GLY A 165 -4.50 -1.36 -4.81
N SER A 166 -4.72 -0.05 -4.87
CA SER A 166 -3.82 0.99 -4.28
C SER A 166 -4.47 1.83 -3.17
N GLY A 167 -5.63 1.40 -2.66
CA GLY A 167 -6.39 2.15 -1.66
C GLY A 167 -5.78 2.13 -0.26
N LEU A 168 -4.79 1.28 0.01
CA LEU A 168 -4.07 1.22 1.28
C LEU A 168 -2.84 2.12 1.23
N VAL A 169 -2.98 3.30 1.85
CA VAL A 169 -1.89 4.28 1.97
C VAL A 169 -0.64 3.65 2.60
N GLY A 170 0.52 3.92 2.01
CA GLY A 170 1.83 3.43 2.49
C GLY A 170 2.25 2.04 1.98
N TYR A 171 1.37 1.34 1.25
CA TYR A 171 1.64 0.03 0.65
C TYR A 171 1.79 0.08 -0.90
N GLY A 172 1.50 1.22 -1.53
CA GLY A 172 1.45 1.31 -2.99
C GLY A 172 0.37 0.39 -3.57
N LYS A 173 0.62 -0.20 -4.74
CA LYS A 173 -0.23 -1.30 -5.24
C LYS A 173 0.00 -2.51 -4.35
N LEU A 174 -1.06 -2.98 -3.73
CA LEU A 174 -1.08 -4.02 -2.73
C LEU A 174 -1.99 -5.16 -3.17
N LEU A 175 -1.51 -6.37 -2.92
CA LEU A 175 -2.26 -7.61 -3.08
C LEU A 175 -2.33 -8.32 -1.73
N ILE A 176 -3.51 -8.78 -1.33
CA ILE A 176 -3.69 -9.61 -0.13
C ILE A 176 -4.32 -10.94 -0.55
N ILE A 177 -3.69 -12.04 -0.19
CA ILE A 177 -4.17 -13.40 -0.47
C ILE A 177 -4.58 -14.07 0.85
N LYS A 178 -5.77 -14.64 0.87
CA LYS A 178 -6.25 -15.53 1.93
C LYS A 178 -5.95 -16.97 1.57
N HIS A 179 -5.13 -17.63 2.39
CA HIS A 179 -4.73 -19.02 2.15
C HIS A 179 -5.68 -20.00 2.81
N ASN A 180 -6.04 -19.72 4.06
CA ASN A 180 -7.01 -20.51 4.81
C ASN A 180 -7.70 -19.64 5.88
N TYR A 181 -8.32 -20.27 6.86
CA TYR A 181 -8.98 -19.54 7.93
C TYR A 181 -7.99 -18.82 8.87
N LEU A 182 -6.73 -19.24 8.96
CA LEU A 182 -5.74 -18.66 9.86
C LEU A 182 -4.86 -17.62 9.17
N TYR A 183 -4.49 -17.84 7.91
CA TYR A 183 -3.37 -17.13 7.29
C TYR A 183 -3.79 -16.24 6.12
N LEU A 184 -3.26 -15.02 6.14
CA LEU A 184 -3.20 -14.09 5.02
C LEU A 184 -1.74 -13.79 4.69
N SER A 185 -1.45 -13.53 3.42
CA SER A 185 -0.20 -12.89 2.99
C SER A 185 -0.49 -11.58 2.26
N ALA A 186 0.44 -10.63 2.34
CA ALA A 186 0.34 -9.34 1.66
C ALA A 186 1.63 -9.00 0.92
N TYR A 187 1.47 -8.45 -0.29
CA TYR A 187 2.53 -8.13 -1.24
C TYR A 187 2.36 -6.67 -1.62
N ALA A 188 3.27 -5.81 -1.20
CA ALA A 188 3.20 -4.37 -1.40
C ALA A 188 4.31 -3.84 -2.32
N HIS A 189 4.20 -2.56 -2.66
CA HIS A 189 5.14 -1.84 -3.54
C HIS A 189 5.26 -2.45 -4.92
N ASN A 190 4.16 -3.03 -5.42
CA ASN A 190 4.12 -3.59 -6.75
C ASN A 190 4.03 -2.47 -7.79
N ARG A 191 4.66 -2.63 -8.95
CA ARG A 191 4.41 -1.77 -10.12
C ARG A 191 3.16 -2.20 -10.88
N ARG A 192 2.84 -3.49 -10.88
CA ARG A 192 1.68 -4.08 -11.56
C ARG A 192 1.09 -5.24 -10.77
N LEU A 193 -0.23 -5.34 -10.75
CA LEU A 193 -0.97 -6.48 -10.19
C LEU A 193 -1.50 -7.31 -11.35
N LEU A 194 -1.25 -8.62 -11.34
CA LEU A 194 -1.61 -9.55 -12.42
C LEU A 194 -2.90 -10.32 -12.11
N VAL A 195 -3.46 -10.12 -10.92
CA VAL A 195 -4.65 -10.82 -10.43
C VAL A 195 -5.64 -9.85 -9.81
N LYS A 196 -6.93 -10.22 -9.83
CA LYS A 196 -8.05 -9.41 -9.34
C LYS A 196 -8.64 -9.98 -8.05
N GLU A 197 -9.39 -9.17 -7.31
CA GLU A 197 -10.15 -9.64 -6.15
C GLU A 197 -11.09 -10.81 -6.53
N GLY A 198 -11.21 -11.80 -5.64
CA GLY A 198 -11.99 -13.02 -5.84
C GLY A 198 -11.25 -14.14 -6.61
N GLN A 199 -10.15 -13.82 -7.29
CA GLN A 199 -9.41 -14.81 -8.08
C GLN A 199 -8.73 -15.85 -7.19
N LYS A 200 -8.87 -17.14 -7.56
CA LYS A 200 -8.07 -18.24 -6.98
C LYS A 200 -6.67 -18.24 -7.58
N VAL A 201 -5.66 -18.46 -6.75
CA VAL A 201 -4.25 -18.54 -7.17
C VAL A 201 -3.59 -19.80 -6.63
N LYS A 202 -2.64 -20.35 -7.39
CA LYS A 202 -1.80 -21.49 -6.98
C LYS A 202 -0.50 -21.01 -6.34
N ALA A 203 0.09 -21.81 -5.46
CA ALA A 203 1.42 -21.55 -4.94
C ALA A 203 2.44 -21.45 -6.09
N GLY A 204 3.27 -20.42 -6.11
CA GLY A 204 4.24 -20.16 -7.17
C GLY A 204 3.70 -19.43 -8.40
N GLN A 205 2.38 -19.22 -8.50
CA GLN A 205 1.78 -18.45 -9.60
C GLN A 205 2.29 -17.01 -9.59
N HIS A 206 2.56 -16.44 -10.77
CA HIS A 206 2.90 -15.03 -10.91
C HIS A 206 1.67 -14.18 -10.63
N ILE A 207 1.77 -13.27 -9.67
CA ILE A 207 0.63 -12.49 -9.15
C ILE A 207 0.84 -10.98 -9.24
N ALA A 208 2.08 -10.54 -9.33
CA ALA A 208 2.43 -9.12 -9.42
C ALA A 208 3.84 -8.96 -10.02
N GLU A 209 4.17 -7.73 -10.36
CA GLU A 209 5.52 -7.31 -10.74
C GLU A 209 6.05 -6.31 -9.71
N MET A 210 7.29 -6.50 -9.27
CA MET A 210 7.95 -5.67 -8.26
C MET A 210 8.08 -4.22 -8.74
N GLY A 211 7.81 -3.28 -7.85
CA GLY A 211 8.06 -1.86 -8.06
C GLY A 211 9.19 -1.36 -7.16
N VAL A 212 9.02 -0.14 -6.66
CA VAL A 212 9.99 0.54 -5.81
C VAL A 212 9.42 0.67 -4.40
N GLY A 213 10.21 0.27 -3.41
CA GLY A 213 9.83 0.31 -2.00
C GLY A 213 9.95 1.71 -1.38
N ALA A 214 9.80 1.77 -0.06
CA ALA A 214 9.73 3.04 0.66
C ALA A 214 11.04 3.85 0.64
N ASN A 215 12.19 3.19 0.47
CA ASN A 215 13.51 3.82 0.47
C ASN A 215 14.03 4.10 -0.95
N ALA A 216 13.15 4.22 -1.94
CA ALA A 216 13.50 4.36 -3.36
C ALA A 216 14.29 3.18 -3.97
N GLU A 217 14.45 2.08 -3.25
CA GLU A 217 15.08 0.85 -3.75
C GLU A 217 14.05 -0.18 -4.25
N PRO A 218 14.33 -0.90 -5.35
CA PRO A 218 13.48 -2.00 -5.81
C PRO A 218 13.35 -3.09 -4.76
N SER A 219 12.16 -3.24 -4.20
CA SER A 219 11.91 -4.18 -3.12
C SER A 219 10.45 -4.57 -3.00
N LEU A 220 10.22 -5.80 -2.56
CA LEU A 220 8.91 -6.29 -2.15
C LEU A 220 8.75 -6.11 -0.64
N HIS A 221 7.72 -5.38 -0.21
CA HIS A 221 7.28 -5.46 1.18
C HIS A 221 6.32 -6.65 1.34
N PHE A 222 6.73 -7.62 2.16
CA PHE A 222 6.00 -8.88 2.34
C PHE A 222 5.57 -9.08 3.79
N GLU A 223 4.29 -9.42 3.99
CA GLU A 223 3.75 -9.74 5.30
C GLU A 223 3.04 -11.10 5.33
N ILE A 224 3.12 -11.78 6.47
CA ILE A 224 2.23 -12.87 6.84
C ILE A 224 1.45 -12.44 8.07
N ARG A 225 0.13 -12.66 8.06
CA ARG A 225 -0.75 -12.44 9.20
C ARG A 225 -1.42 -13.73 9.61
N LYS A 226 -1.26 -14.12 10.88
CA LYS A 226 -1.93 -15.24 11.52
C LYS A 226 -3.06 -14.72 12.41
N ASN A 227 -4.29 -15.08 12.09
CA ASN A 227 -5.50 -14.60 12.76
C ASN A 227 -5.60 -13.06 12.81
N GLY A 228 -5.07 -12.39 11.79
CA GLY A 228 -5.03 -10.93 11.69
C GLY A 228 -3.81 -10.26 12.33
N THR A 229 -3.09 -10.94 13.19
CA THR A 229 -1.85 -10.44 13.80
C THR A 229 -0.68 -10.69 12.86
N PRO A 230 0.17 -9.69 12.60
CA PRO A 230 1.40 -9.90 11.83
C PRO A 230 2.35 -10.85 12.57
N VAL A 231 3.05 -11.68 11.81
CA VAL A 231 4.07 -12.62 12.31
C VAL A 231 5.31 -12.53 11.45
N ASN A 232 6.48 -12.83 12.02
CA ASN A 232 7.75 -12.82 11.28
C ASN A 232 7.67 -13.82 10.09
N PRO A 233 7.69 -13.35 8.83
CA PRO A 233 7.55 -14.22 7.67
C PRO A 233 8.69 -15.22 7.50
N VAL A 234 9.91 -14.87 7.93
CA VAL A 234 11.11 -15.72 7.75
C VAL A 234 10.94 -17.10 8.38
N VAL A 235 10.22 -17.19 9.50
CA VAL A 235 9.95 -18.45 10.22
C VAL A 235 9.06 -19.40 9.41
N TYR A 236 8.30 -18.88 8.44
CA TYR A 236 7.38 -19.67 7.61
C TYR A 236 8.00 -20.03 6.25
N LEU A 237 8.88 -19.19 5.72
CA LEU A 237 9.48 -19.34 4.39
C LEU A 237 10.67 -20.31 4.43
N SER A 238 10.39 -21.59 4.62
CA SER A 238 11.40 -22.64 4.79
C SER A 238 11.90 -23.28 3.48
N LYS A 239 11.48 -22.77 2.31
CA LYS A 239 11.89 -23.24 0.98
C LYS A 239 12.07 -22.09 -0.01
#